data_AF-A0A7Y8FMQ6-F1
#
_entry.id   AF-A0A7Y8FMQ6-F1
#
_cell.length_a   1.000
_cell.length_b   1.000
_cell.length_c   1.000
_cell.angle_alpha   90.00
_cell.angle_beta   90.00
_cell.angle_gamma   90.00
#
_symmetry.space_group_name_H-M   'P 1'
#
loop_
_entity.id
_entity.type
_entity.pdbx_description
1 polymer ?
#
loop_
_entity_poly.entity_id
_entity_poly.type
_entity_poly.pdbx_seq_one_letter_code
_entity_poly.pdbx_strand_id
1 'polypeptide(L)' 'MQLPDMNLLVALDALLDEGSVVGAARRMNLSPAAMSRTLTRIRET' A
#
# COMPACT_ATOMS: atom_id res chain seq x y z
N MET A 1 22.14 5.85 4.44
CA MET A 1 21.09 5.13 3.71
C MET A 1 19.86 5.06 4.60
N GLN A 2 18.73 5.58 4.14
CA GLN A 2 17.47 5.48 4.87
C GLN A 2 16.93 4.06 4.68
N LEU A 3 16.57 3.37 5.77
CA LEU A 3 15.99 2.03 5.69
C LEU A 3 14.66 2.10 4.92
N PRO A 4 14.40 1.18 3.97
CA PRO A 4 13.14 1.18 3.23
C PRO A 4 11.96 0.95 4.18
N ASP A 5 10.85 1.65 3.94
CA ASP A 5 9.62 1.52 4.73
C ASP A 5 8.97 0.16 4.45
N MET A 6 9.16 -0.80 5.35
CA MET A 6 8.66 -2.17 5.19
C MET A 6 7.13 -2.25 5.12
N ASN A 7 6.39 -1.22 5.57
CA ASN A 7 4.93 -1.19 5.42
C ASN A 7 4.50 -1.10 3.95
N LEU A 8 5.40 -0.62 3.08
CA LEU A 8 5.17 -0.58 1.63
C LEU A 8 4.99 -1.99 1.05
N LEU A 9 5.73 -2.98 1.56
CA LEU A 9 5.61 -4.37 1.13
C LEU A 9 4.27 -4.98 1.57
N VAL A 10 3.82 -4.65 2.79
CA VAL A 10 2.51 -5.10 3.29
C VAL A 10 1.36 -4.49 2.47
N ALA A 11 1.49 -3.23 2.07
CA ALA A 11 0.51 -2.59 1.20
C ALA A 11 0.47 -3.19 -0.21
N LEU A 12 1.63 -3.60 -0.75
CA LEU A 12 1.70 -4.30 -2.01
C LEU A 12 1.03 -5.68 -1.94
N ASP A 13 1.33 -6.45 -0.91
CA ASP A 13 0.73 -7.78 -0.69
C ASP A 13 -0.81 -7.68 -0.60
N ALA A 14 -1.31 -6.75 0.21
CA ALA A 14 -2.75 -6.52 0.33
C ALA A 14 -3.39 -6.11 -1.02
N LEU A 15 -2.71 -5.32 -1.85
CA LEU A 15 -3.20 -4.96 -3.18
C LEU A 15 -3.23 -6.16 -4.13
N LEU A 16 -2.21 -7.01 -4.10
CA LEU A 16 -2.11 -8.18 -4.98
C LEU A 16 -3.18 -9.22 -4.64
N ASP A 17 -3.48 -9.41 -3.36
CA ASP A 17 -4.50 -10.36 -2.90
C ASP A 17 -5.92 -9.85 -3.18
N GLU A 18 -6.20 -8.57 -2.90
CA GLU A 18 -7.53 -7.98 -3.10
C GLU A 18 -7.83 -7.63 -4.56
N GLY A 19 -6.80 -7.40 -5.39
CA GLY A 19 -6.94 -6.88 -6.77
C GLY A 19 -7.60 -5.51 -6.86
N SER A 20 -7.78 -4.82 -5.74
CA SER A 20 -8.56 -3.59 -5.61
C SER A 20 -7.96 -2.66 -4.58
N VAL A 21 -7.71 -1.41 -4.96
CA VAL A 21 -7.21 -0.36 -4.04
C VAL A 21 -8.17 -0.12 -2.88
N VAL A 22 -9.48 -0.16 -3.15
CA VAL A 22 -10.51 0.03 -2.10
C VAL A 22 -10.57 -1.18 -1.17
N GLY A 23 -10.46 -2.40 -1.72
CA GLY A 23 -10.39 -3.64 -0.93
C GLY A 23 -9.16 -3.67 -0.02
N ALA A 24 -7.99 -3.40 -0.58
CA ALA A 24 -6.72 -3.32 0.15
C ALA A 24 -6.74 -2.24 1.23
N ALA A 25 -7.29 -1.05 0.92
CA ALA A 25 -7.47 0.02 1.90
C ALA A 25 -8.35 -0.44 3.07
N ARG A 26 -9.48 -1.10 2.79
CA ARG A 26 -10.39 -1.61 3.81
C ARG A 26 -9.73 -2.66 4.69
N ARG A 27 -9.01 -3.62 4.08
CA ARG A 27 -8.28 -4.67 4.79
C ARG A 27 -7.21 -4.11 5.73
N MET A 28 -6.52 -3.04 5.30
CA MET A 28 -5.48 -2.37 6.09
C MET A 28 -6.02 -1.28 7.02
N ASN A 29 -7.35 -1.12 7.14
CA ASN A 29 -7.99 -0.06 7.92
C ASN A 29 -7.52 1.36 7.55
N LEU A 30 -7.31 1.58 6.25
CA LEU A 30 -6.89 2.85 5.64
C LEU A 30 -8.03 3.44 4.80
N SER A 31 -7.94 4.74 4.54
CA SER A 31 -8.74 5.34 3.47
C SER A 31 -8.18 4.97 2.09
N PRO A 32 -9.01 4.89 1.03
CA PRO A 32 -8.53 4.67 -0.33
C PRO A 32 -7.46 5.69 -0.76
N ALA A 33 -7.60 6.96 -0.35
CA ALA A 33 -6.61 7.99 -0.64
C ALA A 33 -5.27 7.76 0.08
N ALA A 34 -5.28 7.25 1.32
CA ALA A 34 -4.06 6.87 2.02
C ALA A 34 -3.39 5.68 1.32
N MET A 35 -4.16 4.65 0.95
CA MET A 35 -3.65 3.51 0.18
C MET A 35 -3.01 3.94 -1.14
N SER A 36 -3.68 4.77 -1.93
CA SER A 36 -3.10 5.28 -3.19
C SER A 36 -1.77 5.99 -3.01
N ARG A 37 -1.61 6.82 -1.96
CA ARG A 37 -0.34 7.49 -1.66
C ARG A 37 0.76 6.48 -1.31
N THR A 38 0.43 5.46 -0.52
CA THR A 38 1.36 4.37 -0.18
C THR A 38 1.82 3.62 -1.44
N LEU A 39 0.90 3.30 -2.35
CA LEU A 39 1.21 2.64 -3.61
C LEU A 39 2.04 3.51 -4.57
N THR A 40 1.82 4.84 -4.57
CA THR A 40 2.70 5.77 -5.30
C THR A 40 4.12 5.71 -4.77
N ARG A 41 4.31 5.73 -3.45
CA ARG A 41 5.64 5.63 -2.83
C ARG A 41 6.39 4.37 -3.23
N ILE A 42 5.71 3.23 -3.40
CA ILE A 42 6.32 1.97 -3.89
C ILE A 42 6.91 2.14 -5.30
N ARG A 43 6.30 2.96 -6.16
CA ARG A 43 6.79 3.18 -7.53
C ARG A 43 7.97 4.15 -7.59
N GLU A 44 8.18 4.93 -6.54
CA GLU A 44 9.20 5.97 -6.46
C GLU A 44 10.49 5.50 -5.75
N THR A 45 10.44 4.36 -5.04
CA THR A 45 11.61 3.67 -4.47
C THR A 45 12.34 2.83 -5.51
#